data_AF-A0A811LMY0-F1
#
_entry.id   AF-A0A811LMY0-F1
#
_cell.length_a   1.000
_cell.length_b   1.000
_cell.length_c   1.000
_cell.angle_alpha   90.00
_cell.angle_beta   90.00
_cell.angle_gamma   90.00
#
_symmetry.space_group_name_H-M   'P 1'
#
loop_
_entity.id
_entity.type
_entity.pdbx_description
1 polymer ?
#
loop_
_entity_poly.entity_id
_entity_poly.type
_entity_poly.pdbx_seq_one_letter_code
_entity_poly.pdbx_strand_id
1 'polypeptide(L)'
;MKTSKFVELRPKREYLNPKFENYVLSTRKCEVRRLQIESPKKFSLSKTQYGLQHALVTANVDRLIRDSFTTSRDQLYYFAEQGTLIKMEYSSRIGTVKYSEPVASITYTESENSYPPSLVFPDLDYAVISNGSGQLFIYKTQQRAENLEWSLVYEMKTEENEESTAYVVVDARSMEQNKLSVLLQTVNKYCSSSHFYSSLLWLDLDLDVSNVVRRREVKYTGVLKMATLNYNATELITVGSGKAKLTSDTEKQNLSQVEDVEMAEPEKPAYVWTQNAEEITITFALGEHIDKKDVNYKLNSAGITVKVKDRTLLEGALEGAVHADSSVWTIGGESLELTVFKARGHFWRTLVPTDSRGVYEPDPYEVSKALESLEKFTTDSQALSSSEAEQSTFNVEQMEECDATEDQPTFIHWLQGDSHELTQTVDISNQQILFQTRLQPGGPKNLCTRYEHDGIVWSVDELDLGDGERIGHKFTLNAFGYIQASHSNKISSNCAQDGNFAFVVHGDHHLFVYLQNVPVGGDTVLKNRKTGKTCQTYAEQLVISTSSVMKPTDGKNILGVAHSNSSLYVMTDDAIIACQIRTED
;
A
#
# COMPACT_ATOMS: atom_id res chain seq x y z
N MET A 1 -16.43 -9.64 -21.95
CA MET A 1 -15.67 -9.25 -20.74
C MET A 1 -14.79 -10.41 -20.35
N LYS A 2 -13.46 -10.25 -20.43
CA LYS A 2 -12.54 -11.19 -19.78
C LYS A 2 -12.57 -10.87 -18.29
N THR A 3 -12.93 -11.85 -17.46
CA THR A 3 -12.86 -11.74 -16.00
C THR A 3 -11.40 -11.70 -15.56
N SER A 4 -11.01 -10.75 -14.70
CA SER A 4 -9.66 -10.66 -14.15
C SER A 4 -9.28 -11.96 -13.42
N LYS A 5 -8.01 -12.39 -13.51
CA LYS A 5 -7.53 -13.58 -12.80
C LYS A 5 -7.45 -13.27 -11.30
N PHE A 6 -8.18 -14.02 -10.48
CA PHE A 6 -8.05 -13.95 -9.03
C PHE A 6 -6.92 -14.87 -8.55
N VAL A 7 -6.04 -14.36 -7.70
CA VAL A 7 -4.92 -15.13 -7.13
C VAL A 7 -4.92 -15.00 -5.60
N GLU A 8 -4.82 -16.14 -4.91
CA GLU A 8 -4.68 -16.20 -3.45
C GLU A 8 -3.19 -16.19 -3.08
N LEU A 9 -2.77 -15.31 -2.17
CA LEU A 9 -1.38 -15.29 -1.69
C LEU A 9 -1.14 -16.38 -0.66
N ARG A 10 -0.16 -17.24 -0.95
CA ARG A 10 0.30 -18.27 -0.02
C ARG A 10 1.81 -18.23 0.12
N PRO A 11 2.36 -18.02 1.33
CA PRO A 11 3.79 -18.04 1.52
C PRO A 11 4.38 -19.39 1.12
N LYS A 12 5.46 -19.37 0.33
CA LYS A 12 6.28 -20.55 0.05
C LYS A 12 6.82 -21.14 1.36
N ARG A 13 6.45 -22.39 1.67
CA ARG A 13 6.85 -23.09 2.91
C ARG A 13 8.36 -23.20 3.09
N GLU A 14 9.11 -23.27 1.98
CA GLU A 14 10.56 -23.36 1.96
C GLU A 14 11.28 -22.10 2.45
N TYR A 15 10.59 -20.95 2.47
CA TYR A 15 11.14 -19.68 2.98
C TYR A 15 10.72 -19.38 4.42
N LEU A 16 9.74 -20.11 4.96
CA LEU A 16 9.31 -19.97 6.35
C LEU A 16 10.27 -20.71 7.29
N ASN A 17 10.48 -20.15 8.48
CA ASN A 17 11.26 -20.79 9.54
C ASN A 17 10.39 -21.13 10.76
N PRO A 18 9.67 -22.26 10.76
CA PRO A 18 8.80 -22.65 11.87
C PRO A 18 9.57 -23.00 13.16
N LYS A 19 10.91 -23.05 13.11
CA LYS A 19 11.78 -23.31 14.27
C LYS A 19 12.47 -22.04 14.76
N PHE A 20 12.09 -20.87 14.25
CA PHE A 20 12.60 -19.61 14.75
C PHE A 20 12.20 -19.44 16.22
N GLU A 21 13.17 -19.27 17.11
CA GLU A 21 12.92 -19.13 18.55
C GLU A 21 12.92 -17.66 18.97
N ASN A 22 13.99 -16.92 18.69
CA ASN A 22 14.16 -15.53 19.12
C ASN A 22 15.32 -14.82 18.41
N TYR A 23 15.33 -13.49 18.53
CA TYR A 23 16.53 -12.67 18.32
C TYR A 23 17.32 -12.57 19.63
N VAL A 24 18.65 -12.69 19.55
CA VAL A 24 19.55 -12.45 20.69
C VAL A 24 19.94 -10.98 20.71
N LEU A 25 19.79 -10.31 21.86
CA LEU A 25 20.20 -8.92 22.00
C LEU A 25 21.71 -8.78 21.80
N SER A 26 22.11 -7.91 20.88
CA SER A 26 23.50 -7.65 20.57
C SER A 26 24.19 -6.89 21.69
N THR A 27 25.44 -7.27 21.95
CA THR A 27 26.37 -6.49 22.78
C THR A 27 27.31 -5.62 21.93
N ARG A 28 27.23 -5.74 20.59
CA ARG A 28 28.11 -4.98 19.69
C ARG A 28 27.69 -3.52 19.66
N LYS A 29 28.68 -2.63 19.67
CA LYS A 29 28.44 -1.20 19.45
C LYS A 29 28.33 -0.96 17.95
N CYS A 30 27.21 -0.38 17.53
CA CYS A 30 27.07 0.14 16.18
C CYS A 30 27.95 1.38 16.03
N GLU A 31 28.66 1.48 14.91
CA GLU A 31 29.32 2.73 14.56
C GLU A 31 28.25 3.73 14.09
N VAL A 32 28.16 4.87 14.77
CA VAL A 32 27.20 5.93 14.48
C VAL A 32 27.97 7.21 14.16
N ARG A 33 27.69 7.81 13.00
CA ARG A 33 28.39 8.99 12.49
C ARG A 33 27.39 10.09 12.15
N ARG A 34 27.63 11.30 12.66
CA ARG A 34 26.86 12.49 12.30
C ARG A 34 27.49 13.15 11.07
N LEU A 35 26.70 13.32 10.02
CA LEU A 35 27.06 14.01 8.80
C LEU A 35 26.34 15.37 8.81
N GLN A 36 27.10 16.46 8.81
CA GLN A 36 26.51 17.80 8.73
C GLN A 36 25.90 18.00 7.34
N ILE A 37 24.67 18.51 7.30
CA ILE A 37 23.98 18.86 6.06
C ILE A 37 23.56 20.34 6.09
N GLU A 38 23.22 20.85 4.92
CA GLU A 38 22.37 22.04 4.80
C GLU A 38 20.95 21.71 5.26
N SER A 39 20.25 22.70 5.81
CA SER A 39 18.89 22.49 6.31
C SER A 39 17.98 21.98 5.19
N PRO A 40 17.36 20.79 5.37
CA PRO A 40 16.46 20.23 4.38
C PRO A 40 15.17 21.04 4.33
N LYS A 41 14.50 21.03 3.18
CA LYS A 41 13.21 21.71 3.02
C LYS A 41 12.17 21.07 3.96
N LYS A 42 11.70 21.86 4.92
CA LYS A 42 10.57 21.47 5.77
C LYS A 42 9.28 21.50 4.97
N PHE A 43 8.39 20.59 5.32
CA PHE A 43 7.09 20.48 4.67
C PHE A 43 6.03 20.09 5.69
N SER A 44 4.88 20.74 5.57
CA SER A 44 3.69 20.44 6.34
C SER A 44 2.48 20.57 5.42
N LEU A 45 1.53 19.65 5.56
CA LEU A 45 0.24 19.76 4.89
C LEU A 45 -0.48 21.03 5.35
N SER A 46 -1.19 21.67 4.44
CA SER A 46 -2.01 22.84 4.75
C SER A 46 -3.36 22.46 5.36
N LYS A 47 -4.12 23.48 5.75
CA LYS A 47 -5.45 23.30 6.37
C LYS A 47 -6.48 22.72 5.40
N THR A 48 -6.27 22.86 4.10
CA THR A 48 -7.13 22.34 3.02
C THR A 48 -6.77 20.91 2.63
N GLN A 49 -5.55 20.46 2.93
CA GLN A 49 -5.08 19.09 2.71
C GLN A 49 -5.38 18.19 3.92
N TYR A 50 -6.61 18.28 4.44
CA TYR A 50 -7.08 17.51 5.60
C TYR A 50 -7.69 16.20 5.12
N GLY A 51 -6.93 15.11 5.14
CA GLY A 51 -7.48 13.81 4.75
C GLY A 51 -6.44 12.70 4.75
N LEU A 52 -6.90 11.47 4.96
CA LEU A 52 -6.02 10.30 5.00
C LEU A 52 -5.18 10.16 3.73
N GLN A 53 -5.76 10.44 2.56
CA GLN A 53 -5.05 10.39 1.28
C GLN A 53 -3.88 11.38 1.20
N HIS A 54 -4.05 12.62 1.68
CA HIS A 54 -2.97 13.61 1.73
C HIS A 54 -1.84 13.17 2.68
N ALA A 55 -2.21 12.61 3.84
CA ALA A 55 -1.26 12.07 4.80
C ALA A 55 -0.47 10.90 4.19
N LEU A 56 -1.14 9.95 3.53
CA LEU A 56 -0.50 8.80 2.89
C LEU A 56 0.44 9.22 1.75
N VAL A 57 0.01 10.12 0.86
CA VAL A 57 0.88 10.63 -0.21
C VAL A 57 2.13 11.27 0.36
N THR A 58 1.98 12.12 1.37
CA THR A 58 3.12 12.80 2.02
C THR A 58 4.05 11.83 2.74
N ALA A 59 3.49 10.84 3.43
CA ALA A 59 4.25 9.82 4.15
C ALA A 59 5.02 8.88 3.20
N ASN A 60 4.49 8.65 1.99
CA ASN A 60 5.11 7.79 0.97
C ASN A 60 6.21 8.50 0.15
N VAL A 61 6.43 9.81 0.33
CA VAL A 61 7.54 10.52 -0.33
C VAL A 61 8.79 10.44 0.54
N ASP A 62 9.79 9.72 0.03
CA ASP A 62 11.11 9.63 0.63
C ASP A 62 11.80 11.00 0.63
N ARG A 63 12.21 11.48 1.81
CA ARG A 63 12.95 12.75 1.96
C ARG A 63 14.46 12.60 1.90
N LEU A 64 14.93 11.39 2.20
CA LEU A 64 16.31 10.99 2.02
C LEU A 64 16.29 9.82 1.04
N ILE A 65 16.83 10.03 -0.15
CA ILE A 65 16.81 9.04 -1.22
C ILE A 65 18.21 8.45 -1.36
N ARG A 66 18.32 7.12 -1.41
CA ARG A 66 19.57 6.42 -1.75
C ARG A 66 19.50 5.96 -3.20
N ASP A 67 20.53 6.23 -4.00
CA ASP A 67 20.58 5.72 -5.38
C ASP A 67 20.77 4.20 -5.37
N SER A 68 19.72 3.48 -5.76
CA SER A 68 19.74 2.02 -5.83
C SER A 68 20.61 1.48 -6.98
N PHE A 69 20.86 2.26 -8.04
CA PHE A 69 21.65 1.80 -9.19
C PHE A 69 23.16 1.79 -8.91
N THR A 70 23.61 2.59 -7.95
CA THR A 70 25.03 2.64 -7.55
C THR A 70 25.24 1.77 -6.31
N THR A 71 25.42 0.47 -6.49
CA THR A 71 25.50 -0.48 -5.35
C THR A 71 26.83 -0.45 -4.58
N SER A 72 27.91 -0.01 -5.22
CA SER A 72 29.26 0.02 -4.64
C SER A 72 29.53 1.21 -3.71
N ARG A 73 28.61 2.18 -3.65
CA ARG A 73 28.78 3.44 -2.91
C ARG A 73 27.43 3.87 -2.36
N ASP A 74 27.41 4.39 -1.14
CA ASP A 74 26.18 4.94 -0.59
C ASP A 74 26.04 6.41 -0.99
N GLN A 75 25.38 6.61 -2.13
CA GLN A 75 25.01 7.91 -2.66
C GLN A 75 23.61 8.30 -2.15
N LEU A 76 23.55 9.38 -1.39
CA LEU A 76 22.36 9.91 -0.75
C LEU A 76 21.97 11.25 -1.37
N TYR A 77 20.68 11.51 -1.44
CA TYR A 77 20.09 12.68 -2.05
C TYR A 77 19.00 13.26 -1.14
N TYR A 78 18.99 14.58 -0.99
CA TYR A 78 17.93 15.29 -0.28
C TYR A 78 17.76 16.70 -0.87
N PHE A 79 16.57 17.27 -0.70
CA PHE A 79 16.28 18.64 -1.12
C PHE A 79 16.56 19.63 0.02
N ALA A 80 17.48 20.57 -0.23
CA ALA A 80 17.75 21.71 0.66
C ALA A 80 16.62 22.76 0.58
N GLU A 81 16.60 23.69 1.54
CA GLU A 81 15.53 24.68 1.71
C GLU A 81 15.23 25.55 0.47
N GLN A 82 16.23 25.79 -0.38
CA GLN A 82 16.11 26.60 -1.60
C GLN A 82 15.60 25.81 -2.82
N GLY A 83 15.24 24.53 -2.67
CA GLY A 83 14.87 23.66 -3.79
C GLY A 83 16.07 23.08 -4.54
N THR A 84 17.27 23.17 -3.96
CA THR A 84 18.47 22.55 -4.50
C THR A 84 18.54 21.09 -4.09
N LEU A 85 18.77 20.19 -5.05
CA LEU A 85 19.06 18.79 -4.80
C LEU A 85 20.53 18.62 -4.46
N ILE A 86 20.80 18.20 -3.24
CA ILE A 86 22.16 17.92 -2.75
C ILE A 86 22.45 16.43 -2.91
N LYS A 87 23.59 16.10 -3.50
CA LYS A 87 24.14 14.75 -3.57
C LYS A 87 25.26 14.61 -2.55
N MET A 88 25.23 13.52 -1.78
CA MET A 88 26.26 13.17 -0.81
C MET A 88 26.75 11.74 -1.06
N GLU A 89 28.06 11.50 -1.01
CA GLU A 89 28.62 10.14 -1.00
C GLU A 89 29.22 9.84 0.38
N TYR A 90 28.62 8.86 1.06
CA TYR A 90 29.15 8.34 2.32
C TYR A 90 30.04 7.13 2.07
N SER A 91 31.20 7.12 2.72
CA SER A 91 32.12 5.99 2.67
C SER A 91 32.16 5.31 4.03
N SER A 92 31.43 4.19 4.17
CA SER A 92 31.46 3.30 5.34
C SER A 92 32.88 2.97 5.80
N ARG A 93 33.75 2.60 4.86
CA ARG A 93 35.17 2.25 5.09
C ARG A 93 36.01 3.34 5.77
N ILE A 94 35.73 4.61 5.47
CA ILE A 94 36.51 5.75 5.99
C ILE A 94 35.73 6.43 7.14
N GLY A 95 34.43 6.14 7.27
CA GLY A 95 33.55 6.72 8.27
C GLY A 95 33.25 8.21 8.05
N THR A 96 33.37 8.70 6.80
CA THR A 96 33.19 10.12 6.46
C THR A 96 32.49 10.31 5.12
N VAL A 97 31.97 11.53 4.91
CA VAL A 97 31.50 12.01 3.61
C VAL A 97 32.69 12.29 2.72
N LYS A 98 32.68 11.74 1.51
CA LYS A 98 33.70 12.04 0.49
C LYS A 98 33.44 13.37 -0.21
N TYR A 99 32.18 13.66 -0.51
CA TYR A 99 31.73 14.94 -1.07
C TYR A 99 30.24 15.17 -0.77
N SER A 100 29.84 16.43 -0.81
CA SER A 100 28.46 16.91 -0.65
C SER A 100 28.31 18.16 -1.49
N GLU A 101 27.64 18.07 -2.64
CA GLU A 101 27.52 19.20 -3.58
C GLU A 101 26.12 19.25 -4.22
N PRO A 102 25.66 20.44 -4.62
CA PRO A 102 24.44 20.58 -5.40
C PRO A 102 24.60 19.95 -6.78
N VAL A 103 23.59 19.19 -7.23
CA VAL A 103 23.59 18.54 -8.54
C VAL A 103 22.45 18.98 -9.45
N ALA A 104 21.36 19.50 -8.87
CA ALA A 104 20.23 20.04 -9.62
C ALA A 104 19.52 21.09 -8.77
N SER A 105 18.77 21.98 -9.42
CA SER A 105 17.95 23.00 -8.76
C SER A 105 16.57 23.02 -9.39
N ILE A 106 15.53 22.90 -8.56
CA ILE A 106 14.14 22.97 -9.02
C ILE A 106 13.51 24.29 -8.59
N THR A 107 12.62 24.81 -9.43
CA THR A 107 11.84 26.00 -9.07
C THR A 107 10.81 25.61 -8.03
N TYR A 108 10.97 26.11 -6.80
CA TYR A 108 9.95 25.97 -5.77
C TYR A 108 9.01 27.17 -5.81
N THR A 109 7.73 26.92 -6.05
CA THR A 109 6.68 27.93 -5.91
C THR A 109 5.90 27.64 -4.64
N GLU A 110 5.90 28.57 -3.70
CA GLU A 110 5.10 28.42 -2.48
C GLU A 110 3.62 28.43 -2.86
N SER A 111 3.00 27.25 -2.77
CA SER A 111 1.56 27.07 -2.98
C SER A 111 0.95 26.48 -1.73
N GLU A 112 -0.24 26.96 -1.37
CA GLU A 112 -0.98 26.49 -0.19
C GLU A 112 -1.28 24.99 -0.24
N ASN A 113 -1.37 24.40 -1.44
CA ASN A 113 -1.64 22.97 -1.63
C ASN A 113 -0.44 22.18 -2.16
N SER A 114 0.79 22.59 -1.84
CA SER A 114 2.00 21.86 -2.28
C SER A 114 2.14 20.49 -1.60
N TYR A 115 2.94 19.64 -2.23
CA TYR A 115 3.49 18.41 -1.68
C TYR A 115 4.99 18.52 -1.48
N PRO A 116 5.60 17.54 -0.80
CA PRO A 116 7.05 17.35 -0.83
C PRO A 116 7.60 17.29 -2.25
N PRO A 117 8.79 17.87 -2.52
CA PRO A 117 9.51 17.48 -3.72
C PRO A 117 9.82 15.99 -3.66
N SER A 118 9.74 15.33 -4.81
CA SER A 118 9.90 13.87 -4.93
C SER A 118 10.89 13.57 -6.05
N LEU A 119 11.73 12.55 -5.84
CA LEU A 119 12.79 12.14 -6.75
C LEU A 119 12.70 10.64 -7.01
N VAL A 120 12.72 10.25 -8.28
CA VAL A 120 12.82 8.86 -8.71
C VAL A 120 13.91 8.73 -9.77
N PHE A 121 14.75 7.70 -9.62
CA PHE A 121 15.70 7.29 -10.64
C PHE A 121 15.11 6.14 -11.47
N PRO A 122 14.75 6.35 -12.75
CA PRO A 122 14.28 5.28 -13.64
C PRO A 122 15.40 4.35 -14.13
N ASP A 123 16.62 4.85 -14.29
CA ASP A 123 17.82 4.12 -14.74
C ASP A 123 19.11 4.73 -14.14
N LEU A 124 20.26 4.64 -14.81
CA LEU A 124 21.55 5.25 -14.46
C LEU A 124 21.75 6.67 -15.04
N ASP A 125 20.98 7.05 -16.06
CA ASP A 125 21.20 8.23 -16.88
C ASP A 125 20.24 9.37 -16.55
N TYR A 126 19.07 9.08 -15.98
CA TYR A 126 18.01 10.06 -15.75
C TYR A 126 17.54 10.13 -14.30
N ALA A 127 17.09 11.32 -13.90
CA ALA A 127 16.39 11.58 -12.65
C ALA A 127 15.09 12.32 -12.95
N VAL A 128 13.99 11.87 -12.35
CA VAL A 128 12.66 12.46 -12.51
C VAL A 128 12.27 13.11 -11.20
N ILE A 129 11.99 14.41 -11.23
CA ILE A 129 11.73 15.23 -10.06
C ILE A 129 10.38 15.94 -10.22
N SER A 130 9.53 15.88 -9.21
CA SER A 130 8.45 16.87 -9.04
C SER A 130 8.84 17.86 -7.96
N ASN A 131 8.54 19.14 -8.17
CA ASN A 131 8.68 20.16 -7.13
C ASN A 131 7.56 20.15 -6.08
N GLY A 132 6.54 19.30 -6.27
CA GLY A 132 5.40 19.21 -5.37
C GLY A 132 4.35 20.31 -5.56
N SER A 133 4.56 21.30 -6.42
CA SER A 133 3.58 22.36 -6.75
C SER A 133 3.13 22.34 -8.21
N GLY A 134 3.31 21.19 -8.87
CA GLY A 134 2.76 20.89 -10.19
C GLY A 134 3.73 21.07 -11.37
N GLN A 135 5.04 21.09 -11.10
CA GLN A 135 6.08 21.09 -12.14
C GLN A 135 6.93 19.81 -12.07
N LEU A 136 7.15 19.21 -13.24
CA LEU A 136 7.93 18.00 -13.47
C LEU A 136 9.22 18.39 -14.18
N PHE A 137 10.34 17.87 -13.69
CA PHE A 137 11.67 18.07 -14.25
C PHE A 137 12.30 16.72 -14.52
N ILE A 138 12.92 16.55 -15.68
CA ILE A 138 13.73 15.38 -16.01
C ILE A 138 15.15 15.87 -16.25
N TYR A 139 16.07 15.36 -15.46
CA TYR A 139 17.49 15.65 -15.56
C TYR A 139 18.23 14.46 -16.13
N LYS A 140 19.20 14.72 -16.99
CA LYS A 140 20.24 13.76 -17.34
C LYS A 140 21.36 13.87 -16.33
N THR A 141 21.59 12.79 -15.58
CA THR A 141 22.45 12.76 -14.38
C THR A 141 23.94 12.66 -14.68
N GLN A 142 24.31 12.60 -15.97
CA GLN A 142 25.68 12.32 -16.42
C GLN A 142 26.18 11.00 -15.80
N GLN A 143 27.50 10.85 -15.63
CA GLN A 143 28.04 9.74 -14.86
C GLN A 143 27.77 9.97 -13.37
N ARG A 144 26.79 9.28 -12.77
CA ARG A 144 26.45 9.44 -11.34
C ARG A 144 27.60 9.13 -10.37
N ALA A 145 28.58 8.35 -10.79
CA ALA A 145 29.80 8.12 -10.01
C ALA A 145 30.68 9.38 -9.90
N GLU A 146 30.56 10.27 -10.88
CA GLU A 146 31.17 11.61 -10.89
C GLU A 146 30.21 12.61 -10.22
N ASN A 147 30.76 13.70 -9.71
CA ASN A 147 29.99 14.73 -9.03
C ASN A 147 29.74 15.93 -9.92
N LEU A 148 29.06 15.68 -11.05
CA LEU A 148 28.77 16.68 -12.05
C LEU A 148 27.36 17.25 -11.84
N GLU A 149 27.20 18.53 -12.16
CA GLU A 149 25.89 19.16 -12.28
C GLU A 149 25.07 18.44 -13.37
N TRP A 150 23.82 18.17 -13.05
CA TRP A 150 22.91 17.50 -13.96
C TRP A 150 22.32 18.48 -14.96
N SER A 151 22.13 18.02 -16.19
CA SER A 151 21.53 18.84 -17.24
C SER A 151 20.04 18.60 -17.30
N LEU A 152 19.23 19.66 -17.16
CA LEU A 152 17.78 19.61 -17.39
C LEU A 152 17.52 19.29 -18.87
N VAL A 153 16.77 18.22 -19.15
CA VAL A 153 16.43 17.79 -20.52
C VAL A 153 14.95 17.92 -20.85
N TYR A 154 14.09 18.00 -19.84
CA TYR A 154 12.65 18.17 -20.04
C TYR A 154 12.01 18.84 -18.82
N GLU A 155 11.06 19.73 -19.05
CA GLU A 155 10.26 20.40 -18.04
C GLU A 155 8.79 20.44 -18.49
N MET A 156 7.87 20.13 -17.59
CA MET A 156 6.43 20.19 -17.84
C MET A 156 5.71 20.83 -16.66
N LYS A 157 4.72 21.66 -16.97
CA LYS A 157 3.67 22.10 -16.03
C LYS A 157 2.36 21.46 -16.43
N THR A 158 1.55 21.01 -15.47
CA THR A 158 0.31 20.29 -15.77
C THR A 158 -0.76 21.17 -16.42
N GLU A 159 -0.79 22.47 -16.10
CA GLU A 159 -1.79 23.42 -16.60
C GLU A 159 -1.15 24.77 -16.94
N GLU A 160 -1.44 25.30 -18.13
CA GLU A 160 -0.89 26.59 -18.60
C GLU A 160 -1.72 27.81 -18.14
N ASN A 161 -2.97 27.62 -17.72
CA ASN A 161 -3.95 28.71 -17.52
C ASN A 161 -4.77 28.68 -16.21
N GLU A 162 -4.56 27.71 -15.32
CA GLU A 162 -5.24 27.57 -14.01
C GLU A 162 -4.21 27.37 -12.86
N GLU A 163 -4.68 27.31 -11.60
CA GLU A 163 -3.82 27.00 -10.45
C GLU A 163 -3.22 25.59 -10.63
N SER A 164 -1.93 25.54 -10.99
CA SER A 164 -1.14 24.32 -11.17
C SER A 164 -1.43 23.26 -10.10
N THR A 165 -2.08 22.18 -10.51
CA THR A 165 -2.41 21.05 -9.64
C THR A 165 -1.15 20.38 -9.09
N ALA A 166 -0.99 20.38 -7.76
CA ALA A 166 0.16 19.75 -7.09
C ALA A 166 0.17 18.22 -7.24
N TYR A 167 1.35 17.66 -7.50
CA TYR A 167 1.58 16.22 -7.59
C TYR A 167 2.96 15.80 -7.10
N VAL A 168 3.12 14.52 -6.80
CA VAL A 168 4.41 13.87 -6.53
C VAL A 168 4.72 12.84 -7.61
N VAL A 169 6.00 12.59 -7.88
CA VAL A 169 6.45 11.44 -8.67
C VAL A 169 6.39 10.21 -7.77
N VAL A 170 5.54 9.26 -8.12
CA VAL A 170 5.40 8.01 -7.37
C VAL A 170 6.36 6.95 -7.89
N ASP A 171 6.54 6.91 -9.22
CA ASP A 171 7.38 5.92 -9.87
C ASP A 171 7.78 6.35 -11.29
N ALA A 172 8.86 5.77 -11.81
CA ALA A 172 9.29 5.97 -13.19
C ALA A 172 10.06 4.75 -13.73
N ARG A 173 9.95 4.48 -15.03
CA ARG A 173 10.65 3.38 -15.72
C ARG A 173 11.36 3.90 -16.95
N SER A 174 12.58 3.40 -17.13
CA SER A 174 13.29 3.54 -18.40
C SER A 174 12.86 2.40 -19.32
N MET A 175 12.53 2.75 -20.55
CA MET A 175 11.98 1.82 -21.54
C MET A 175 13.05 1.52 -22.59
N GLU A 176 13.00 2.23 -23.71
CA GLU A 176 14.05 2.26 -24.73
C GLU A 176 14.95 3.47 -24.48
N GLN A 177 16.02 3.62 -25.28
CA GLN A 177 16.87 4.81 -25.19
C GLN A 177 16.03 6.08 -25.23
N ASN A 178 16.27 6.95 -24.25
CA ASN A 178 15.64 8.27 -24.12
C ASN A 178 14.10 8.25 -23.99
N LYS A 179 13.49 7.10 -23.70
CA LYS A 179 12.04 7.00 -23.44
C LYS A 179 11.77 6.62 -22.00
N LEU A 180 10.92 7.40 -21.34
CA LEU A 180 10.58 7.22 -19.93
C LEU A 180 9.07 7.10 -19.76
N SER A 181 8.64 6.18 -18.90
CA SER A 181 7.28 6.17 -18.37
C SER A 181 7.29 6.71 -16.94
N VAL A 182 6.49 7.74 -16.66
CA VAL A 182 6.45 8.44 -15.37
C VAL A 182 5.05 8.35 -14.79
N LEU A 183 4.95 8.03 -13.50
CA LEU A 183 3.71 7.94 -12.76
C LEU A 183 3.67 9.04 -11.68
N LEU A 184 2.71 9.95 -11.82
CA LEU A 184 2.47 11.04 -10.89
C LEU A 184 1.19 10.79 -10.08
N GLN A 185 1.12 11.31 -8.87
CA GLN A 185 -0.08 11.23 -8.03
C GLN A 185 -0.48 12.59 -7.48
N THR A 186 -1.78 12.86 -7.55
CA THR A 186 -2.48 13.98 -6.93
C THR A 186 -3.61 13.45 -6.07
N VAL A 187 -3.95 14.19 -5.01
CA VAL A 187 -5.18 13.95 -4.23
C VAL A 187 -6.17 15.07 -4.56
N ASN A 188 -7.37 14.67 -4.97
CA ASN A 188 -8.46 15.55 -5.35
C ASN A 188 -9.64 15.38 -4.40
N LYS A 189 -10.41 16.46 -4.22
CA LYS A 189 -11.64 16.45 -3.43
C LYS A 189 -12.84 16.20 -4.33
N TYR A 190 -13.82 15.43 -3.87
CA TYR A 190 -15.09 15.31 -4.60
C TYR A 190 -15.88 16.61 -4.50
N CYS A 191 -16.48 17.08 -5.60
CA CYS A 191 -17.30 18.30 -5.59
C CYS A 191 -18.51 18.18 -4.66
N SER A 192 -19.09 16.98 -4.55
CA SER A 192 -20.32 16.69 -3.80
C SER A 192 -20.09 16.24 -2.36
N SER A 193 -18.85 16.07 -1.90
CA SER A 193 -18.58 15.57 -0.55
C SER A 193 -17.28 16.12 0.06
N SER A 194 -17.09 15.88 1.36
CA SER A 194 -15.83 16.15 2.04
C SER A 194 -14.76 15.08 1.81
N HIS A 195 -15.04 14.05 1.00
CA HIS A 195 -14.12 12.95 0.75
C HIS A 195 -13.09 13.31 -0.33
N PHE A 196 -11.97 12.58 -0.29
CA PHE A 196 -10.85 12.72 -1.21
C PHE A 196 -10.63 11.42 -1.99
N TYR A 197 -10.10 11.54 -3.21
CA TYR A 197 -9.67 10.43 -4.04
C TYR A 197 -8.29 10.70 -4.63
N SER A 198 -7.59 9.65 -5.06
CA SER A 198 -6.30 9.79 -5.74
C SER A 198 -6.50 9.79 -7.25
N SER A 199 -5.86 10.73 -7.94
CA SER A 199 -5.69 10.69 -9.39
C SER A 199 -4.23 10.35 -9.70
N LEU A 200 -4.04 9.37 -10.57
CA LEU A 200 -2.73 8.97 -11.08
C LEU A 200 -2.61 9.43 -12.53
N LEU A 201 -1.54 10.17 -12.83
CA LEU A 201 -1.22 10.61 -14.18
C LEU A 201 -0.02 9.80 -14.68
N TRP A 202 -0.25 8.98 -15.70
CA TRP A 202 0.75 8.10 -16.29
C TRP A 202 1.15 8.64 -17.67
N LEU A 203 2.40 9.06 -17.76
CA LEU A 203 2.99 9.72 -18.91
C LEU A 203 4.03 8.81 -19.56
N ASP A 204 3.97 8.66 -20.88
CA ASP A 204 5.08 8.14 -21.67
C ASP A 204 5.74 9.32 -22.40
N LEU A 205 7.03 9.52 -22.14
CA LEU A 205 7.82 10.62 -22.66
C LEU A 205 8.86 10.10 -23.64
N ASP A 206 9.05 10.85 -24.71
CA ASP A 206 10.17 10.70 -25.64
C ASP A 206 11.06 11.93 -25.51
N LEU A 207 12.24 11.74 -24.91
CA LEU A 207 13.18 12.81 -24.62
C LEU A 207 13.97 13.25 -25.86
N ASP A 208 13.99 12.48 -26.95
CA ASP A 208 14.63 12.91 -28.20
C ASP A 208 13.84 14.05 -28.85
N VAL A 209 12.52 14.04 -28.68
CA VAL A 209 11.61 15.10 -29.16
C VAL A 209 11.08 16.00 -28.04
N SER A 210 11.53 15.77 -26.80
CA SER A 210 11.09 16.49 -25.59
C SER A 210 9.56 16.61 -25.50
N ASN A 211 8.84 15.51 -25.70
CA ASN A 211 7.38 15.51 -25.74
C ASN A 211 6.75 14.36 -24.96
N VAL A 212 5.53 14.58 -24.48
CA VAL A 212 4.66 13.51 -23.98
C VAL A 212 4.03 12.82 -25.19
N VAL A 213 4.38 11.56 -25.40
CA VAL A 213 3.85 10.73 -26.48
C VAL A 213 2.48 10.18 -26.11
N ARG A 214 2.29 9.83 -24.83
CA ARG A 214 1.03 9.30 -24.33
C ARG A 214 0.74 9.78 -22.92
N ARG A 215 -0.51 10.19 -22.70
CA ARG A 215 -1.03 10.61 -21.40
C ARG A 215 -2.21 9.74 -21.03
N ARG A 216 -2.14 9.12 -19.87
CA ARG A 216 -3.19 8.29 -19.27
C ARG A 216 -3.56 8.83 -17.91
N GLU A 217 -4.84 9.03 -17.67
CA GLU A 217 -5.35 9.47 -16.37
C GLU A 217 -6.14 8.35 -15.72
N VAL A 218 -5.83 8.07 -14.45
CA VAL A 218 -6.43 7.00 -13.68
C VAL A 218 -7.04 7.57 -12.41
N LYS A 219 -8.36 7.47 -12.29
CA LYS A 219 -9.08 7.81 -11.05
C LYS A 219 -9.07 6.58 -10.13
N TYR A 220 -8.54 6.74 -8.93
CA TYR A 220 -8.58 5.72 -7.89
C TYR A 220 -9.54 6.13 -6.79
N THR A 221 -10.64 5.38 -6.68
CA THR A 221 -11.66 5.56 -5.63
C THR A 221 -11.32 4.65 -4.45
N GLY A 222 -11.51 5.13 -3.21
CA GLY A 222 -11.05 4.43 -1.99
C GLY A 222 -9.69 4.94 -1.50
N VAL A 223 -9.05 4.22 -0.57
CA VAL A 223 -7.74 4.57 0.02
C VAL A 223 -6.63 3.93 -0.81
N LEU A 224 -5.71 4.73 -1.33
CA LEU A 224 -4.57 4.26 -2.14
C LEU A 224 -3.33 4.19 -1.26
N LYS A 225 -2.84 2.98 -1.01
CA LYS A 225 -1.67 2.77 -0.16
C LYS A 225 -0.38 2.74 -0.98
N MET A 226 -0.40 2.08 -2.14
CA MET A 226 0.74 1.95 -3.03
C MET A 226 0.30 2.08 -4.49
N ALA A 227 1.11 2.73 -5.31
CA ALA A 227 1.03 2.64 -6.77
C ALA A 227 2.45 2.48 -7.34
N THR A 228 2.62 1.65 -8.38
CA THR A 228 3.91 1.41 -9.02
C THR A 228 3.70 0.88 -10.44
N LEU A 229 4.67 1.10 -11.32
CA LEU A 229 4.68 0.52 -12.66
C LEU A 229 5.35 -0.85 -12.62
N ASN A 230 4.89 -1.79 -13.45
CA ASN A 230 5.62 -3.03 -13.68
C ASN A 230 6.98 -2.75 -14.38
N TYR A 231 7.86 -3.74 -14.52
CA TYR A 231 9.22 -3.55 -15.08
C TYR A 231 9.19 -2.90 -16.47
N ASN A 232 8.23 -3.30 -17.30
CA ASN A 232 8.09 -2.84 -18.68
C ASN A 232 7.16 -1.63 -18.83
N ALA A 233 6.73 -0.98 -17.75
CA ALA A 233 5.71 0.08 -17.79
C ALA A 233 4.55 -0.19 -18.77
N THR A 234 4.01 -1.39 -18.71
CA THR A 234 2.80 -1.81 -19.46
C THR A 234 1.60 -1.97 -18.54
N GLU A 235 1.83 -2.11 -17.24
CA GLU A 235 0.79 -2.26 -16.23
C GLU A 235 1.04 -1.32 -15.04
N LEU A 236 -0.04 -0.71 -14.57
CA LEU A 236 -0.10 0.01 -13.31
C LEU A 236 -0.56 -0.95 -12.21
N ILE A 237 0.27 -1.10 -11.18
CA ILE A 237 -0.03 -1.91 -10.00
C ILE A 237 -0.48 -0.97 -8.88
N THR A 238 -1.68 -1.20 -8.33
CA THR A 238 -2.21 -0.43 -7.19
C THR A 238 -2.52 -1.33 -6.02
N VAL A 239 -2.30 -0.83 -4.81
CA VAL A 239 -2.66 -1.50 -3.54
C VAL A 239 -3.51 -0.57 -2.71
N GLY A 240 -4.66 -1.04 -2.27
CA GLY A 240 -5.55 -0.27 -1.41
C GLY A 240 -6.99 -0.77 -1.44
N SER A 241 -7.92 0.07 -0.98
CA SER A 241 -9.29 -0.37 -0.72
C SER A 241 -10.30 -0.22 -1.84
N GLY A 242 -9.87 0.24 -3.01
CA GLY A 242 -10.75 0.37 -4.15
C GLY A 242 -10.05 0.06 -5.44
N LYS A 243 -10.53 0.67 -6.53
CA LYS A 243 -10.17 0.26 -7.89
C LYS A 243 -9.68 1.45 -8.70
N ALA A 244 -8.65 1.18 -9.48
CA ALA A 244 -8.14 2.06 -10.51
C ALA A 244 -9.06 2.01 -11.73
N LYS A 245 -9.56 3.16 -12.17
CA LYS A 245 -10.36 3.31 -13.39
C LYS A 245 -9.69 4.32 -14.30
N LEU A 246 -9.38 3.90 -15.52
CA LEU A 246 -8.87 4.82 -16.54
C LEU A 246 -9.97 5.79 -16.97
N THR A 247 -9.67 7.09 -16.94
CA THR A 247 -10.60 8.17 -17.30
C THR A 247 -10.22 8.85 -18.60
N SER A 248 -8.94 8.84 -18.97
CA SER A 248 -8.45 9.42 -20.22
C SER A 248 -7.23 8.67 -20.75
N ASP A 249 -7.10 8.56 -22.07
CA ASP A 249 -5.93 8.05 -22.79
C ASP A 249 -5.82 8.78 -24.14
N THR A 250 -4.73 9.52 -24.34
CA THR A 250 -4.54 10.32 -25.58
C THR A 250 -4.35 9.47 -26.83
N GLU A 251 -3.87 8.23 -26.70
CA GLU A 251 -3.67 7.33 -27.84
C GLU A 251 -4.93 6.51 -28.15
N LYS A 252 -5.76 6.25 -27.13
CA LYS A 252 -6.93 5.37 -27.22
C LYS A 252 -8.18 6.06 -26.71
N GLN A 253 -8.80 6.86 -27.57
CA GLN A 253 -10.00 7.66 -27.27
C GLN A 253 -11.28 6.83 -27.05
N ASN A 254 -11.27 5.52 -27.33
CA ASN A 254 -12.41 4.63 -27.06
C ASN A 254 -12.45 4.17 -25.59
N LEU A 255 -12.30 5.10 -24.66
CA LEU A 255 -12.79 4.90 -23.31
C LEU A 255 -14.29 5.19 -23.38
N SER A 256 -15.13 4.16 -23.16
CA SER A 256 -16.55 4.38 -22.94
C SER A 256 -16.67 5.45 -21.86
N GLN A 257 -17.10 6.65 -22.27
CA GLN A 257 -17.37 7.77 -21.39
C GLN A 257 -18.34 7.27 -20.35
N VAL A 258 -17.82 6.93 -19.18
CA VAL A 258 -18.63 6.96 -17.99
C VAL A 258 -18.51 8.41 -17.56
N GLU A 259 -19.30 9.25 -18.22
CA GLU A 259 -19.74 10.51 -17.64
C GLU A 259 -20.19 10.22 -16.21
N ASP A 260 -19.95 11.17 -15.30
CA ASP A 260 -20.59 11.17 -14.00
C ASP A 260 -22.11 11.07 -14.26
N VAL A 261 -22.64 9.85 -14.18
CA VAL A 261 -24.07 9.61 -14.25
C VAL A 261 -24.60 10.25 -12.98
N GLU A 262 -25.11 11.47 -13.10
CA GLU A 262 -26.15 11.96 -12.22
C GLU A 262 -27.11 10.79 -12.01
N MET A 263 -27.23 10.39 -10.74
CA MET A 263 -28.02 9.23 -10.34
C MET A 263 -29.43 9.35 -10.89
N ALA A 264 -29.67 8.74 -12.05
CA ALA A 264 -31.01 8.37 -12.45
C ALA A 264 -31.50 7.39 -11.38
N GLU A 265 -32.71 7.62 -10.88
CA GLU A 265 -33.36 6.76 -9.89
C GLU A 265 -33.16 5.29 -10.28
N PRO A 266 -32.62 4.44 -9.39
CA PRO A 266 -32.36 3.05 -9.74
C PRO A 266 -33.67 2.37 -10.14
N GLU A 267 -33.66 1.66 -11.27
CA GLU A 267 -34.72 0.70 -11.59
C GLU A 267 -34.91 -0.23 -10.39
N LYS A 268 -36.16 -0.40 -9.93
CA LYS A 268 -36.46 -1.23 -8.76
C LYS A 268 -35.89 -2.65 -8.95
N PRO A 269 -35.15 -3.20 -7.97
CA PRO A 269 -34.55 -4.51 -8.10
C PRO A 269 -35.63 -5.60 -8.22
N ALA A 270 -35.32 -6.68 -8.95
CA ALA A 270 -36.28 -7.77 -9.14
C ALA A 270 -36.50 -8.56 -7.84
N TYR A 271 -35.50 -8.58 -6.96
CA TYR A 271 -35.57 -9.14 -5.62
C TYR A 271 -34.47 -8.53 -4.74
N VAL A 272 -34.72 -8.54 -3.44
CA VAL A 272 -33.74 -8.14 -2.42
C VAL A 272 -33.33 -9.39 -1.67
N TRP A 273 -32.07 -9.50 -1.27
CA TRP A 273 -31.63 -10.59 -0.43
C TRP A 273 -30.70 -10.12 0.68
N THR A 274 -30.78 -10.78 1.82
CA THR A 274 -29.97 -10.52 3.01
C THR A 274 -29.34 -11.84 3.46
N GLN A 275 -28.32 -11.79 4.31
CA GLN A 275 -27.70 -13.01 4.83
C GLN A 275 -27.08 -12.78 6.19
N ASN A 276 -26.93 -13.86 6.95
CA ASN A 276 -26.04 -13.93 8.10
C ASN A 276 -25.06 -15.11 7.92
N ALA A 277 -24.38 -15.51 8.99
CA ALA A 277 -23.45 -16.63 8.93
C ALA A 277 -24.10 -17.96 8.54
N GLU A 278 -25.38 -18.17 8.86
CA GLU A 278 -26.06 -19.48 8.79
C GLU A 278 -27.13 -19.55 7.70
N GLU A 279 -27.79 -18.45 7.37
CA GLU A 279 -28.91 -18.41 6.42
C GLU A 279 -28.87 -17.20 5.47
N ILE A 280 -29.68 -17.31 4.41
CA ILE A 280 -29.90 -16.29 3.40
C ILE A 280 -31.42 -16.09 3.28
N THR A 281 -31.86 -14.83 3.34
CA THR A 281 -33.27 -14.47 3.15
C THR A 281 -33.42 -13.76 1.80
N ILE A 282 -34.36 -14.19 0.97
CA ILE A 282 -34.60 -13.65 -0.37
C ILE A 282 -36.05 -13.20 -0.45
N THR A 283 -36.27 -11.93 -0.79
CA THR A 283 -37.59 -11.30 -0.82
C THR A 283 -37.91 -10.78 -2.22
N PHE A 284 -39.02 -11.28 -2.79
CA PHE A 284 -39.56 -10.85 -4.08
C PHE A 284 -40.79 -9.98 -3.85
N ALA A 285 -40.77 -8.73 -4.34
CA ALA A 285 -41.94 -7.85 -4.34
C ALA A 285 -42.74 -8.07 -5.63
N LEU A 286 -43.93 -8.67 -5.51
CA LEU A 286 -44.68 -9.16 -6.67
C LEU A 286 -45.85 -8.26 -7.06
N GLY A 287 -46.27 -7.34 -6.17
CA GLY A 287 -47.24 -6.27 -6.46
C GLY A 287 -48.66 -6.74 -6.76
N GLU A 288 -48.93 -8.03 -6.52
CA GLU A 288 -50.23 -8.69 -6.70
C GLU A 288 -50.39 -9.79 -5.64
N HIS A 289 -51.64 -10.13 -5.31
CA HIS A 289 -51.94 -11.24 -4.41
C HIS A 289 -51.62 -12.60 -5.07
N ILE A 290 -50.90 -13.46 -4.35
CA ILE A 290 -50.45 -14.78 -4.83
C ILE A 290 -51.00 -15.88 -3.92
N ASP A 291 -51.58 -16.91 -4.54
CA ASP A 291 -51.98 -18.11 -3.82
C ASP A 291 -50.82 -19.13 -3.81
N LYS A 292 -50.75 -19.94 -2.75
CA LYS A 292 -49.71 -20.98 -2.58
C LYS A 292 -49.58 -21.95 -3.77
N LYS A 293 -50.69 -22.23 -4.46
CA LYS A 293 -50.78 -23.12 -5.64
C LYS A 293 -50.08 -22.56 -6.88
N ASP A 294 -49.81 -21.26 -6.92
CA ASP A 294 -49.21 -20.59 -8.08
C ASP A 294 -47.67 -20.53 -8.00
N VAL A 295 -47.08 -20.97 -6.88
CA VAL A 295 -45.64 -20.96 -6.61
C VAL A 295 -45.03 -22.32 -6.91
N ASN A 296 -44.10 -22.35 -7.86
CA ASN A 296 -43.27 -23.51 -8.16
C ASN A 296 -41.85 -23.25 -7.62
N TYR A 297 -41.57 -23.85 -6.46
CA TYR A 297 -40.28 -23.76 -5.77
C TYR A 297 -39.55 -25.09 -5.84
N LYS A 298 -38.31 -25.06 -6.33
CA LYS A 298 -37.39 -26.20 -6.30
C LYS A 298 -36.03 -25.73 -5.81
N LEU A 299 -35.53 -26.38 -4.77
CA LEU A 299 -34.19 -26.16 -4.24
C LEU A 299 -33.47 -27.50 -4.14
N ASN A 300 -32.20 -27.51 -4.54
CA ASN A 300 -31.28 -28.62 -4.32
C ASN A 300 -30.00 -28.10 -3.63
N SER A 301 -29.04 -28.97 -3.39
CA SER A 301 -27.82 -28.62 -2.62
C SER A 301 -26.98 -27.49 -3.23
N ALA A 302 -27.15 -27.13 -4.51
CA ALA A 302 -26.34 -26.11 -5.18
C ALA A 302 -27.12 -25.25 -6.19
N GLY A 303 -28.45 -25.32 -6.22
CA GLY A 303 -29.24 -24.66 -7.26
C GLY A 303 -30.68 -24.42 -6.84
N ILE A 304 -31.23 -23.32 -7.36
CA ILE A 304 -32.56 -22.81 -7.01
C ILE A 304 -33.39 -22.54 -8.27
N THR A 305 -34.69 -22.78 -8.18
CA THR A 305 -35.66 -22.40 -9.21
C THR A 305 -36.96 -21.94 -8.54
N VAL A 306 -37.37 -20.71 -8.81
CA VAL A 306 -38.56 -20.05 -8.26
C VAL A 306 -39.38 -19.48 -9.42
N LYS A 307 -40.60 -20.00 -9.60
CA LYS A 307 -41.55 -19.50 -10.62
C LYS A 307 -42.90 -19.21 -9.99
N VAL A 308 -43.56 -18.14 -10.44
CA VAL A 308 -44.92 -17.76 -10.01
C VAL A 308 -45.78 -17.48 -11.25
N LYS A 309 -46.93 -18.14 -11.39
CA LYS A 309 -47.87 -17.98 -12.54
C LYS A 309 -47.13 -17.96 -13.90
N ASP A 310 -46.25 -18.92 -14.11
CA ASP A 310 -45.37 -19.09 -15.29
C ASP A 310 -44.25 -18.04 -15.51
N ARG A 311 -44.14 -17.03 -14.63
CA ARG A 311 -43.00 -16.09 -14.62
C ARG A 311 -41.84 -16.66 -13.78
N THR A 312 -40.65 -16.72 -14.36
CA THR A 312 -39.44 -17.13 -13.63
C THR A 312 -38.88 -15.95 -12.84
N LEU A 313 -38.86 -16.07 -11.52
CA LEU A 313 -38.35 -15.04 -10.61
C LEU A 313 -36.84 -15.19 -10.42
N LEU A 314 -36.39 -16.41 -10.11
CA LEU A 314 -34.98 -16.73 -9.89
C LEU A 314 -34.70 -18.16 -10.33
N GLU A 315 -33.67 -18.38 -11.15
CA GLU A 315 -33.24 -19.70 -11.61
C GLU A 315 -31.73 -19.71 -11.81
N GLY A 316 -31.03 -20.67 -11.22
CA GLY A 316 -29.59 -20.82 -11.43
C GLY A 316 -28.87 -21.60 -10.33
N ALA A 317 -27.57 -21.75 -10.51
CA ALA A 317 -26.67 -22.32 -9.51
C ALA A 317 -26.38 -21.28 -8.41
N LEU A 318 -26.45 -21.71 -7.16
CA LEU A 318 -26.13 -20.90 -6.00
C LEU A 318 -24.60 -20.79 -5.82
N GLU A 319 -24.12 -19.71 -5.19
CA GLU A 319 -22.69 -19.51 -4.93
C GLU A 319 -22.09 -20.59 -4.02
N GLY A 320 -22.87 -21.10 -3.06
CA GLY A 320 -22.45 -22.13 -2.14
C GLY A 320 -23.48 -23.24 -1.94
N ALA A 321 -23.07 -24.28 -1.22
CA ALA A 321 -23.94 -25.41 -0.90
C ALA A 321 -24.95 -25.07 0.20
N VAL A 322 -26.18 -25.60 0.10
CA VAL A 322 -27.30 -25.31 1.00
C VAL A 322 -28.01 -26.57 1.51
N HIS A 323 -28.69 -26.46 2.65
CA HIS A 323 -29.55 -27.48 3.22
C HIS A 323 -30.97 -27.35 2.66
N ALA A 324 -31.23 -28.03 1.54
CA ALA A 324 -32.52 -27.96 0.85
C ALA A 324 -33.70 -28.40 1.73
N ASP A 325 -33.51 -29.43 2.57
CA ASP A 325 -34.56 -29.97 3.45
C ASP A 325 -34.93 -29.04 4.61
N SER A 326 -34.03 -28.13 5.00
CA SER A 326 -34.24 -27.18 6.10
C SER A 326 -34.73 -25.81 5.61
N SER A 327 -34.65 -25.55 4.31
CA SER A 327 -35.00 -24.25 3.72
C SER A 327 -36.51 -24.12 3.52
N VAL A 328 -37.04 -22.93 3.81
CA VAL A 328 -38.48 -22.66 3.82
C VAL A 328 -38.81 -21.44 2.96
N TRP A 329 -40.08 -21.35 2.54
CA TRP A 329 -40.59 -20.17 1.87
C TRP A 329 -41.99 -19.82 2.40
N THR A 330 -42.30 -18.53 2.42
CA THR A 330 -43.53 -17.97 2.97
C THR A 330 -44.07 -16.88 2.04
N ILE A 331 -45.39 -16.67 2.06
CA ILE A 331 -46.05 -15.59 1.33
C ILE A 331 -46.54 -14.57 2.36
N GLY A 332 -46.13 -13.31 2.22
CA GLY A 332 -46.53 -12.20 3.06
C GLY A 332 -47.22 -11.10 2.25
N GLY A 333 -48.55 -11.11 2.20
CA GLY A 333 -49.31 -10.12 1.41
C GLY A 333 -49.01 -10.20 -0.09
N GLU A 334 -48.26 -9.22 -0.62
CA GLU A 334 -47.83 -9.12 -2.03
C GLU A 334 -46.35 -9.48 -2.24
N SER A 335 -45.70 -10.10 -1.25
CA SER A 335 -44.32 -10.56 -1.34
C SER A 335 -44.16 -12.06 -1.11
N LEU A 336 -43.12 -12.62 -1.71
CA LEU A 336 -42.66 -14.00 -1.50
C LEU A 336 -41.28 -13.94 -0.84
N GLU A 337 -41.14 -14.59 0.31
CA GLU A 337 -39.90 -14.64 1.10
C GLU A 337 -39.37 -16.07 1.17
N LEU A 338 -38.07 -16.25 0.95
CA LEU A 338 -37.39 -17.55 1.02
C LEU A 338 -36.26 -17.46 2.03
N THR A 339 -36.21 -18.42 2.95
CA THR A 339 -35.12 -18.60 3.90
C THR A 339 -34.34 -19.86 3.53
N VAL A 340 -33.10 -19.67 3.10
CA VAL A 340 -32.21 -20.73 2.61
C VAL A 340 -31.05 -20.92 3.57
N PHE A 341 -30.91 -22.12 4.14
CA PHE A 341 -29.87 -22.42 5.12
C PHE A 341 -28.57 -22.89 4.44
N LYS A 342 -27.45 -22.28 4.81
CA LYS A 342 -26.13 -22.59 4.26
C LYS A 342 -25.59 -23.90 4.83
N ALA A 343 -24.88 -24.67 4.01
CA ALA A 343 -24.18 -25.86 4.48
C ALA A 343 -22.84 -25.55 5.19
N ARG A 344 -22.31 -24.33 5.01
CA ARG A 344 -21.06 -23.85 5.63
C ARG A 344 -21.18 -22.37 5.96
N GLY A 345 -20.73 -21.97 7.14
CA GLY A 345 -20.87 -20.60 7.65
C GLY A 345 -19.90 -19.58 7.04
N HIS A 346 -20.13 -19.19 5.78
CA HIS A 346 -19.37 -18.15 5.08
C HIS A 346 -20.32 -17.16 4.38
N PHE A 347 -19.86 -15.93 4.18
CA PHE A 347 -20.62 -14.88 3.49
C PHE A 347 -20.49 -15.02 1.97
N TRP A 348 -21.62 -14.95 1.28
CA TRP A 348 -21.69 -15.02 -0.18
C TRP A 348 -21.57 -13.62 -0.78
N ARG A 349 -20.85 -13.49 -1.89
CA ARG A 349 -20.71 -12.23 -2.63
C ARG A 349 -21.89 -12.01 -3.59
N THR A 350 -22.48 -13.09 -4.06
CA THR A 350 -23.60 -13.15 -4.99
C THR A 350 -24.54 -14.30 -4.62
N LEU A 351 -25.83 -14.15 -4.88
CA LEU A 351 -26.80 -15.21 -4.62
C LEU A 351 -26.75 -16.29 -5.72
N VAL A 352 -26.87 -15.86 -6.98
CA VAL A 352 -26.76 -16.67 -8.18
C VAL A 352 -25.80 -15.92 -9.11
N PRO A 353 -24.57 -16.41 -9.34
CA PRO A 353 -23.55 -15.68 -10.11
C PRO A 353 -23.98 -15.30 -11.54
N THR A 354 -24.97 -15.99 -12.10
CA THR A 354 -25.54 -15.74 -13.43
C THR A 354 -26.72 -14.77 -13.44
N ASP A 355 -27.15 -14.26 -12.28
CA ASP A 355 -28.30 -13.35 -12.15
C ASP A 355 -27.91 -12.07 -11.40
N SER A 356 -27.88 -10.95 -12.14
CA SER A 356 -27.51 -9.63 -11.61
C SER A 356 -28.73 -8.76 -11.23
N ARG A 357 -29.95 -9.33 -11.22
CA ARG A 357 -31.19 -8.56 -10.97
C ARG A 357 -31.51 -8.39 -9.48
N GLY A 358 -30.77 -9.08 -8.61
CA GLY A 358 -30.93 -9.02 -7.16
C GLY A 358 -29.99 -8.03 -6.49
N VAL A 359 -30.46 -7.34 -5.46
CA VAL A 359 -29.65 -6.43 -4.64
C VAL A 359 -29.47 -7.02 -3.25
N TYR A 360 -28.22 -7.01 -2.76
CA TYR A 360 -27.91 -7.36 -1.37
C TYR A 360 -28.20 -6.16 -0.48
N GLU A 361 -29.10 -6.33 0.50
CA GLU A 361 -29.35 -5.33 1.54
C GLU A 361 -28.99 -5.93 2.90
N PRO A 362 -28.15 -5.27 3.72
CA PRO A 362 -27.92 -5.70 5.08
C PRO A 362 -29.20 -5.62 5.91
N ASP A 363 -29.40 -6.56 6.84
CA ASP A 363 -30.57 -6.55 7.73
C ASP A 363 -30.62 -5.22 8.52
N PRO A 364 -31.72 -4.43 8.41
CA PRO A 364 -31.88 -3.18 9.15
C PRO A 364 -31.70 -3.33 10.67
N TYR A 365 -32.04 -4.49 11.24
CA TYR A 365 -31.84 -4.74 12.67
C TYR A 365 -30.35 -4.85 13.03
N GLU A 366 -29.56 -5.57 12.24
CA GLU A 366 -28.11 -5.67 12.43
C GLU A 366 -27.41 -4.33 12.17
N VAL A 367 -27.87 -3.57 11.16
CA VAL A 367 -27.39 -2.20 10.91
C VAL A 367 -27.73 -1.28 12.09
N SER A 368 -28.94 -1.38 12.65
CA SER A 368 -29.37 -0.58 13.80
C SER A 368 -28.60 -0.94 15.07
N LYS A 369 -28.29 -2.22 15.28
CA LYS A 369 -27.50 -2.72 16.41
C LYS A 369 -26.03 -2.31 16.28
N ALA A 370 -25.50 -2.29 15.06
CA ALA A 370 -24.18 -1.74 14.76
C ALA A 370 -24.15 -0.21 15.01
N LEU A 371 -25.20 0.52 14.59
CA LEU A 371 -25.37 1.95 14.85
C LEU A 371 -25.52 2.26 16.35
N GLU A 372 -26.33 1.52 17.11
CA GLU A 372 -26.44 1.65 18.57
C GLU A 372 -25.13 1.32 19.29
N SER A 373 -24.36 0.37 18.76
CA SER A 373 -23.03 0.04 19.29
C SER A 373 -22.01 1.14 18.98
N LEU A 374 -22.16 1.82 17.84
CA LEU A 374 -21.34 2.97 17.42
C LEU A 374 -21.71 4.27 18.14
N GLU A 375 -23.00 4.50 18.45
CA GLU A 375 -23.48 5.71 19.15
C GLU A 375 -22.85 5.88 20.53
N LYS A 376 -22.48 4.77 21.19
CA LYS A 376 -21.73 4.78 22.46
C LYS A 376 -20.33 5.36 22.35
N PHE A 377 -19.78 5.42 21.13
CA PHE A 377 -18.44 5.95 20.84
C PHE A 377 -18.46 7.31 20.12
N THR A 378 -19.62 7.81 19.70
CA THR A 378 -19.72 9.03 18.88
C THR A 378 -20.49 10.19 19.52
N THR A 379 -20.92 10.08 20.78
CA THR A 379 -21.57 11.21 21.46
C THR A 379 -20.55 12.04 22.24
N ASP A 380 -20.18 13.20 21.70
CA ASP A 380 -19.28 14.24 22.26
C ASP A 380 -19.79 14.90 23.57
N SER A 381 -20.61 14.23 24.37
CA SER A 381 -21.19 14.80 25.59
C SER A 381 -21.62 13.73 26.59
N GLN A 382 -20.67 13.01 27.17
CA GLN A 382 -20.86 12.45 28.52
C GLN A 382 -19.60 12.71 29.36
N ALA A 383 -19.69 13.74 30.20
CA ALA A 383 -18.87 13.81 31.40
C ALA A 383 -19.17 12.55 32.22
N LEU A 384 -18.23 11.62 32.27
CA LEU A 384 -18.31 10.41 33.07
C LEU A 384 -18.54 10.77 34.53
N SER A 385 -19.74 10.46 35.05
CA SER A 385 -19.92 10.30 36.48
C SER A 385 -19.12 9.09 36.93
N SER A 386 -18.12 9.33 37.77
CA SER A 386 -17.10 8.42 38.25
C SER A 386 -17.64 7.31 39.17
N SER A 387 -18.51 6.42 38.71
CA SER A 387 -19.01 5.33 39.57
C SER A 387 -19.43 4.02 38.91
N GLU A 388 -19.39 3.88 37.58
CA GLU A 388 -19.86 2.63 36.93
C GLU A 388 -18.97 2.16 35.76
N ALA A 389 -17.81 2.79 35.53
CA ALA A 389 -16.86 2.44 34.46
C ALA A 389 -15.84 1.34 34.84
N GLU A 390 -16.08 0.58 35.91
CA GLU A 390 -15.14 -0.46 36.38
C GLU A 390 -15.52 -1.90 35.97
N GLN A 391 -16.47 -2.10 35.05
CA GLN A 391 -16.83 -3.44 34.56
C GLN A 391 -16.92 -3.59 33.03
N SER A 392 -16.17 -2.79 32.26
CA SER A 392 -15.80 -3.20 30.90
C SER A 392 -14.47 -3.95 30.97
N THR A 393 -14.50 -5.26 30.78
CA THR A 393 -13.34 -6.18 30.86
C THR A 393 -12.40 -6.11 29.65
N PHE A 394 -12.64 -5.19 28.72
CA PHE A 394 -11.79 -4.96 27.56
C PHE A 394 -11.30 -3.51 27.60
N ASN A 395 -10.06 -3.35 28.02
CA ASN A 395 -9.38 -2.07 27.93
C ASN A 395 -8.95 -1.88 26.48
N VAL A 396 -9.52 -0.90 25.78
CA VAL A 396 -9.15 -0.55 24.40
C VAL A 396 -7.68 -0.12 24.32
N GLU A 397 -7.11 0.40 25.41
CA GLU A 397 -5.68 0.70 25.52
C GLU A 397 -4.79 -0.56 25.61
N GLN A 398 -5.36 -1.75 25.84
CA GLN A 398 -4.67 -3.04 25.79
C GLN A 398 -4.81 -3.75 24.44
N MET A 399 -5.57 -3.20 23.51
CA MET A 399 -5.73 -3.76 22.17
C MET A 399 -4.46 -3.45 21.36
N GLU A 400 -3.69 -4.49 21.00
CA GLU A 400 -2.48 -4.30 20.20
C GLU A 400 -2.87 -3.89 18.78
N GLU A 401 -2.02 -3.16 18.06
CA GLU A 401 -2.25 -2.87 16.62
C GLU A 401 -2.44 -4.15 15.79
N CYS A 402 -2.03 -5.30 16.34
CA CYS A 402 -2.28 -6.63 15.81
C CYS A 402 -3.75 -7.04 15.73
N ASP A 403 -4.59 -6.49 16.62
CA ASP A 403 -6.00 -6.87 16.81
C ASP A 403 -6.93 -5.99 15.95
N ALA A 404 -6.42 -4.87 15.43
CA ALA A 404 -7.12 -4.00 14.50
C ALA A 404 -7.02 -4.58 13.08
N THR A 405 -8.08 -5.22 12.60
CA THR A 405 -8.26 -5.40 11.16
C THR A 405 -8.45 -4.03 10.52
N GLU A 406 -7.82 -3.76 9.38
CA GLU A 406 -8.14 -2.56 8.62
C GLU A 406 -9.62 -2.61 8.24
N ASP A 407 -10.39 -1.60 8.63
CA ASP A 407 -11.85 -1.54 8.41
C ASP A 407 -12.27 -1.60 6.93
N GLN A 408 -11.32 -1.52 6.02
CA GLN A 408 -11.54 -1.50 4.59
C GLN A 408 -10.82 -2.68 3.93
N PRO A 409 -11.50 -3.42 3.02
CA PRO A 409 -10.87 -4.50 2.30
C PRO A 409 -9.69 -3.95 1.50
N THR A 410 -8.59 -4.69 1.38
CA THR A 410 -7.39 -4.24 0.65
C THR A 410 -7.06 -5.22 -0.46
N PHE A 411 -6.86 -4.69 -1.67
CA PHE A 411 -6.59 -5.46 -2.87
C PHE A 411 -5.32 -4.99 -3.56
N ILE A 412 -4.68 -5.89 -4.30
CA ILE A 412 -3.66 -5.58 -5.30
C ILE A 412 -4.29 -5.74 -6.69
N HIS A 413 -4.15 -4.73 -7.54
CA HIS A 413 -4.74 -4.66 -8.87
C HIS A 413 -3.68 -4.37 -9.92
N TRP A 414 -3.66 -5.14 -11.01
CA TRP A 414 -2.84 -4.88 -12.21
C TRP A 414 -3.74 -4.33 -13.32
N LEU A 415 -3.64 -3.04 -13.60
CA LEU A 415 -4.35 -2.36 -14.67
C LEU A 415 -3.46 -2.27 -15.90
N GLN A 416 -3.87 -2.87 -17.00
CA GLN A 416 -3.08 -2.86 -18.23
C GLN A 416 -3.30 -1.56 -19.00
N GLY A 417 -2.20 -0.87 -19.34
CA GLY A 417 -2.23 0.49 -19.89
C GLY A 417 -2.77 0.62 -21.32
N ASP A 418 -2.82 -0.46 -22.08
CA ASP A 418 -3.28 -0.58 -23.47
C ASP A 418 -4.71 -1.08 -23.64
N SER A 419 -5.10 -2.15 -22.93
CA SER A 419 -6.45 -2.69 -22.98
C SER A 419 -7.38 -2.00 -22.00
N HIS A 420 -6.80 -1.28 -21.02
CA HIS A 420 -7.51 -0.64 -19.91
C HIS A 420 -8.26 -1.64 -19.03
N GLU A 421 -7.97 -2.93 -19.19
CA GLU A 421 -8.57 -4.02 -18.42
C GLU A 421 -7.71 -4.34 -17.21
N LEU A 422 -8.39 -4.73 -16.13
CA LEU A 422 -7.76 -5.31 -14.96
C LEU A 422 -7.32 -6.74 -15.28
N THR A 423 -6.02 -7.01 -15.34
CA THR A 423 -5.48 -8.32 -15.72
C THR A 423 -5.49 -9.30 -14.54
N GLN A 424 -5.18 -8.81 -13.34
CA GLN A 424 -5.09 -9.62 -12.13
C GLN A 424 -5.59 -8.87 -10.90
N THR A 425 -6.14 -9.62 -9.95
CA THR A 425 -6.58 -9.13 -8.64
C THR A 425 -6.15 -10.09 -7.54
N VAL A 426 -5.65 -9.55 -6.44
CA VAL A 426 -5.26 -10.29 -5.25
C VAL A 426 -5.95 -9.65 -4.05
N ASP A 427 -6.62 -10.47 -3.24
CA ASP A 427 -7.23 -10.04 -1.98
C ASP A 427 -6.24 -10.23 -0.83
N ILE A 428 -5.88 -9.12 -0.19
CA ILE A 428 -5.01 -9.10 0.99
C ILE A 428 -5.71 -8.49 2.20
N SER A 429 -7.05 -8.48 2.22
CA SER A 429 -7.85 -7.84 3.28
C SER A 429 -7.54 -8.41 4.67
N ASN A 430 -7.13 -9.69 4.75
CA ASN A 430 -6.76 -10.35 6.01
C ASN A 430 -5.26 -10.25 6.32
N GLN A 431 -4.50 -9.46 5.57
CA GLN A 431 -3.06 -9.32 5.72
C GLN A 431 -2.69 -7.84 5.91
N GLN A 432 -2.23 -7.50 7.11
CA GLN A 432 -1.73 -6.15 7.40
C GLN A 432 -0.49 -5.85 6.56
N ILE A 433 -0.45 -4.71 5.88
CA ILE A 433 0.75 -4.23 5.21
C ILE A 433 1.70 -3.64 6.26
N LEU A 434 2.88 -4.24 6.41
CA LEU A 434 3.89 -3.80 7.37
C LEU A 434 4.70 -2.62 6.83
N PHE A 435 5.10 -2.67 5.55
CA PHE A 435 5.81 -1.59 4.85
C PHE A 435 5.91 -1.87 3.34
N GLN A 436 6.36 -0.86 2.59
CA GLN A 436 6.69 -0.94 1.15
C GLN A 436 8.20 -0.85 0.95
N THR A 437 8.74 -1.57 -0.04
CA THR A 437 10.18 -1.60 -0.29
C THR A 437 10.54 -1.81 -1.77
N ARG A 438 11.73 -1.36 -2.18
CA ARG A 438 12.25 -1.60 -3.53
C ARG A 438 13.44 -2.55 -3.46
N LEU A 439 13.25 -3.75 -4.00
CA LEU A 439 14.26 -4.82 -3.95
C LEU A 439 15.26 -4.75 -5.11
N GLN A 440 14.86 -4.16 -6.24
CA GLN A 440 15.69 -4.04 -7.44
C GLN A 440 15.72 -2.59 -7.95
N PRO A 441 16.89 -2.08 -8.38
CA PRO A 441 16.98 -0.78 -9.03
C PRO A 441 16.08 -0.72 -10.26
N GLY A 442 15.30 0.35 -10.41
CA GLY A 442 14.36 0.51 -11.52
C GLY A 442 13.17 -0.45 -11.54
N GLY A 443 13.07 -1.40 -10.60
CA GLY A 443 11.96 -2.37 -10.51
C GLY A 443 10.83 -1.90 -9.59
N PRO A 444 9.63 -2.50 -9.65
CA PRO A 444 8.47 -2.08 -8.87
C PRO A 444 8.69 -1.99 -7.37
N LYS A 445 7.89 -1.13 -6.71
CA LYS A 445 7.70 -1.19 -5.27
C LYS A 445 7.02 -2.51 -4.92
N ASN A 446 7.55 -3.16 -3.89
CA ASN A 446 7.13 -4.44 -3.35
C ASN A 446 6.52 -4.20 -1.97
N LEU A 447 5.81 -5.19 -1.43
CA LEU A 447 5.13 -5.08 -0.15
C LEU A 447 5.61 -6.15 0.83
N CYS A 448 5.69 -5.77 2.09
CA CYS A 448 5.78 -6.71 3.20
C CYS A 448 4.40 -6.81 3.85
N THR A 449 3.81 -8.01 3.89
CA THR A 449 2.58 -8.24 4.66
C THR A 449 2.83 -9.15 5.84
N ARG A 450 2.04 -8.97 6.89
CA ARG A 450 2.05 -9.86 8.03
C ARG A 450 1.45 -11.21 7.67
N TYR A 451 2.12 -12.27 8.10
CA TYR A 451 1.61 -13.63 8.08
C TYR A 451 1.94 -14.29 9.42
N GLU A 452 0.91 -14.58 10.23
CA GLU A 452 1.07 -15.04 11.61
C GLU A 452 1.99 -14.08 12.42
N HIS A 453 3.18 -14.55 12.79
CA HIS A 453 4.19 -13.78 13.51
C HIS A 453 5.24 -13.15 12.59
N ASP A 454 5.31 -13.57 11.33
CA ASP A 454 6.36 -13.20 10.38
C ASP A 454 5.94 -12.03 9.47
N GLY A 455 6.94 -11.37 8.88
CA GLY A 455 6.75 -10.45 7.76
C GLY A 455 7.12 -11.14 6.44
N ILE A 456 6.19 -11.21 5.49
CA ILE A 456 6.39 -11.85 4.18
C ILE A 456 6.62 -10.76 3.13
N VAL A 457 7.80 -10.77 2.52
CA VAL A 457 8.11 -9.83 1.44
C VAL A 457 7.69 -10.42 0.11
N TRP A 458 6.74 -9.75 -0.55
CA TRP A 458 6.18 -10.14 -1.84
C TRP A 458 6.73 -9.26 -2.95
N SER A 459 7.29 -9.88 -3.99
CA SER A 459 7.62 -9.17 -5.22
C SER A 459 6.44 -9.17 -6.18
N VAL A 460 6.01 -7.99 -6.66
CA VAL A 460 4.71 -7.79 -7.36
C VAL A 460 4.78 -7.86 -8.89
N ASP A 461 5.93 -8.23 -9.44
CA ASP A 461 6.11 -8.37 -10.90
C ASP A 461 7.27 -9.33 -11.21
N GLU A 462 7.19 -10.57 -10.68
CA GLU A 462 8.19 -11.58 -11.00
C GLU A 462 7.89 -12.22 -12.37
N LEU A 463 8.77 -11.99 -13.34
CA LEU A 463 8.64 -12.47 -14.72
C LEU A 463 8.87 -14.00 -14.85
N ASP A 464 9.46 -14.64 -13.85
CA ASP A 464 9.96 -16.03 -13.90
C ASP A 464 9.14 -17.05 -13.10
N LEU A 465 7.98 -16.69 -12.53
CA LEU A 465 7.27 -17.55 -11.58
C LEU A 465 6.56 -18.79 -12.17
N GLY A 466 6.46 -18.93 -13.49
CA GLY A 466 5.64 -19.98 -14.11
C GLY A 466 4.14 -19.79 -13.84
N ASP A 467 3.27 -20.48 -14.60
CA ASP A 467 1.79 -20.49 -14.46
C ASP A 467 1.07 -19.12 -14.42
N GLY A 468 1.72 -18.06 -14.88
CA GLY A 468 1.16 -16.71 -14.89
C GLY A 468 0.87 -16.18 -13.48
N GLU A 469 1.63 -16.61 -12.47
CA GLU A 469 1.74 -15.90 -11.20
C GLU A 469 2.64 -14.68 -11.39
N ARG A 470 2.18 -13.49 -10.98
CA ARG A 470 2.94 -12.24 -11.08
C ARG A 470 3.53 -11.79 -9.75
N ILE A 471 3.09 -12.42 -8.66
CA ILE A 471 3.43 -12.07 -7.30
C ILE A 471 4.09 -13.25 -6.60
N GLY A 472 5.30 -13.05 -6.08
CA GLY A 472 6.12 -14.11 -5.51
C GLY A 472 6.55 -13.80 -4.08
N HIS A 473 6.53 -14.81 -3.21
CA HIS A 473 7.18 -14.72 -1.89
C HIS A 473 8.70 -14.68 -2.10
N LYS A 474 9.36 -13.56 -1.80
CA LYS A 474 10.81 -13.40 -2.01
C LYS A 474 11.64 -13.94 -0.84
N PHE A 475 11.31 -13.51 0.38
CA PHE A 475 11.93 -13.97 1.62
C PHE A 475 11.04 -13.63 2.83
N THR A 476 11.34 -14.27 3.97
CA THR A 476 10.62 -14.11 5.24
C THR A 476 11.45 -13.36 6.28
N LEU A 477 10.85 -12.32 6.84
CA LEU A 477 11.34 -11.60 8.01
C LEU A 477 10.77 -12.26 9.28
N ASN A 478 11.50 -13.24 9.80
CA ASN A 478 11.15 -14.03 10.99
C ASN A 478 10.72 -13.16 12.18
N ALA A 479 9.58 -13.47 12.77
CA ALA A 479 8.91 -12.77 13.86
C ALA A 479 8.64 -11.27 13.64
N PHE A 480 8.87 -10.74 12.43
CA PHE A 480 8.82 -9.30 12.20
C PHE A 480 7.40 -8.72 12.26
N GLY A 481 6.37 -9.53 11.97
CA GLY A 481 4.98 -9.12 12.13
C GLY A 481 4.64 -8.81 13.59
N TYR A 482 5.12 -9.64 14.53
CA TYR A 482 4.96 -9.38 15.97
C TYR A 482 5.84 -8.23 16.46
N ILE A 483 7.09 -8.19 16.00
CA ILE A 483 8.04 -7.12 16.35
C ILE A 483 7.48 -5.76 15.99
N GLN A 484 7.09 -5.55 14.73
CA GLN A 484 6.65 -4.24 14.24
C GLN A 484 5.44 -3.73 15.05
N ALA A 485 4.51 -4.61 15.41
CA ALA A 485 3.32 -4.26 16.19
C ALA A 485 3.65 -3.88 17.64
N SER A 486 4.71 -4.45 18.23
CA SER A 486 5.18 -4.07 19.58
C SER A 486 5.82 -2.67 19.66
N HIS A 487 6.05 -2.03 18.51
CA HIS A 487 6.67 -0.70 18.39
C HIS A 487 5.61 0.37 18.07
N SER A 488 4.88 0.83 19.08
CA SER A 488 3.82 1.85 18.94
C SER A 488 4.35 3.26 18.62
N ASN A 489 5.60 3.57 18.97
CA ASN A 489 6.26 4.86 18.66
C ASN A 489 7.06 4.82 17.34
N LYS A 490 6.74 3.88 16.44
CA LYS A 490 7.41 3.77 15.13
C LYS A 490 7.03 4.93 14.22
N ILE A 491 8.02 5.42 13.48
CA ILE A 491 7.83 6.41 12.41
C ILE A 491 8.09 5.80 11.02
N SER A 492 8.88 4.73 10.96
CA SER A 492 9.26 4.05 9.73
C SER A 492 9.73 2.63 10.05
N SER A 493 9.48 1.71 9.13
CA SER A 493 10.02 0.36 9.14
C SER A 493 10.31 -0.10 7.72
N ASN A 494 11.40 -0.83 7.51
CA ASN A 494 11.75 -1.41 6.22
C ASN A 494 12.70 -2.61 6.40
N CYS A 495 13.23 -3.14 5.31
CA CYS A 495 14.25 -4.18 5.32
C CYS A 495 15.35 -3.92 4.28
N ALA A 496 16.52 -4.52 4.50
CA ALA A 496 17.56 -4.61 3.48
C ALA A 496 17.01 -5.28 2.21
N GLN A 497 17.57 -4.92 1.05
CA GLN A 497 17.10 -5.41 -0.25
C GLN A 497 17.34 -6.91 -0.43
N ASP A 498 18.36 -7.43 0.25
CA ASP A 498 18.71 -8.85 0.31
C ASP A 498 17.99 -9.62 1.42
N GLY A 499 17.16 -8.95 2.23
CA GLY A 499 16.43 -9.55 3.35
C GLY A 499 17.29 -9.87 4.57
N ASN A 500 18.58 -9.49 4.59
CA ASN A 500 19.49 -9.86 5.68
C ASN A 500 19.16 -9.19 7.02
N PHE A 501 18.46 -8.07 6.99
CA PHE A 501 17.91 -7.46 8.20
C PHE A 501 16.63 -6.69 7.92
N ALA A 502 15.79 -6.56 8.94
CA ALA A 502 14.67 -5.63 9.01
C ALA A 502 14.92 -4.59 10.10
N PHE A 503 14.23 -3.46 10.05
CA PHE A 503 14.40 -2.43 11.06
C PHE A 503 13.12 -1.65 11.34
N VAL A 504 13.06 -1.08 12.54
CA VAL A 504 12.04 -0.12 12.99
C VAL A 504 12.75 1.11 13.53
N VAL A 505 12.34 2.29 13.08
CA VAL A 505 12.83 3.58 13.57
C VAL A 505 11.75 4.21 14.43
N HIS A 506 12.11 4.64 15.63
CA HIS A 506 11.23 5.40 16.53
C HIS A 506 11.45 6.90 16.42
N GLY A 507 10.41 7.67 16.76
CA GLY A 507 10.49 9.13 16.86
C GLY A 507 11.40 9.64 17.99
N ASP A 508 11.75 8.79 18.96
CA ASP A 508 12.65 9.12 20.06
C ASP A 508 14.14 8.84 19.75
N HIS A 509 14.48 8.64 18.47
CA HIS A 509 15.84 8.37 17.98
C HIS A 509 16.43 7.02 18.41
N HIS A 510 15.58 6.04 18.73
CA HIS A 510 15.97 4.63 18.81
C HIS A 510 15.70 3.88 17.50
N LEU A 511 16.68 3.13 17.03
CA LEU A 511 16.61 2.28 15.85
C LEU A 511 16.77 0.83 16.33
N PHE A 512 15.80 -0.01 15.99
CA PHE A 512 15.80 -1.44 16.29
C PHE A 512 16.06 -2.19 15.00
N VAL A 513 17.16 -2.93 14.94
CA VAL A 513 17.60 -3.65 13.73
C VAL A 513 17.66 -5.14 14.04
N TYR A 514 16.98 -5.93 13.21
CA TYR A 514 16.77 -7.37 13.39
C TYR A 514 17.51 -8.10 12.27
N LEU A 515 18.72 -8.58 12.59
CA LEU A 515 19.58 -9.28 11.65
C LEU A 515 19.27 -10.78 11.66
N GLN A 516 19.17 -11.34 10.47
CA GLN A 516 19.01 -12.76 10.27
C GLN A 516 20.33 -13.38 9.81
N ASN A 517 20.53 -14.66 10.13
CA ASN A 517 21.67 -15.45 9.65
C ASN A 517 23.05 -14.83 9.96
N VAL A 518 23.21 -14.22 11.14
CA VAL A 518 24.51 -13.71 11.60
C VAL A 518 25.45 -14.90 11.84
N PRO A 519 26.64 -14.94 11.20
CA PRO A 519 27.56 -16.05 11.35
C PRO A 519 28.15 -16.10 12.76
N VAL A 520 28.31 -17.31 13.30
CA VAL A 520 29.05 -17.53 14.53
C VAL A 520 30.54 -17.40 14.23
N GLY A 521 31.25 -16.55 14.98
CA GLY A 521 32.69 -16.35 14.80
C GLY A 521 33.48 -17.66 14.90
N GLY A 522 34.52 -17.82 14.09
CA GLY A 522 35.23 -19.10 13.88
C GLY A 522 35.78 -19.78 15.14
N ASP A 523 36.04 -19.01 16.20
CA ASP A 523 36.56 -19.52 17.48
C ASP A 523 35.46 -19.89 18.49
N THR A 524 34.18 -19.71 18.13
CA THR A 524 33.02 -19.91 19.02
C THR A 524 32.12 -21.02 18.50
N VAL A 525 31.66 -21.90 19.39
CA VAL A 525 30.71 -22.97 19.06
C VAL A 525 29.38 -22.66 19.73
N LEU A 526 28.40 -22.19 18.96
CA LEU A 526 27.04 -21.99 19.45
C LEU A 526 26.29 -23.33 19.43
N LYS A 527 25.78 -23.78 20.58
CA LYS A 527 24.95 -25.00 20.67
C LYS A 527 23.55 -24.65 21.17
N ASN A 528 22.53 -25.14 20.47
CA ASN A 528 21.16 -25.04 20.96
C ASN A 528 21.00 -25.93 22.21
N ARG A 529 20.62 -25.32 23.33
CA ARG A 529 20.54 -26.02 24.64
C ARG A 529 19.52 -27.15 24.67
N LYS A 530 18.43 -27.06 23.90
CA LYS A 530 17.36 -28.07 23.85
C LYS A 530 17.73 -29.26 22.98
N THR A 531 18.41 -29.02 21.86
CA THR A 531 18.69 -30.07 20.85
C THR A 531 20.14 -30.55 20.84
N GLY A 532 21.05 -29.84 21.52
CA GLY A 532 22.49 -30.11 21.55
C GLY A 532 23.22 -29.84 20.23
N LYS A 533 22.50 -29.42 19.18
CA LYS A 533 23.06 -29.18 17.84
C LYS A 533 23.88 -27.90 17.80
N THR A 534 25.01 -27.95 17.09
CA THR A 534 25.81 -26.77 16.77
C THR A 534 25.11 -25.93 15.70
N CYS A 535 24.99 -24.63 15.93
CA CYS A 535 24.45 -23.66 14.99
C CYS A 535 25.60 -22.87 14.35
N GLN A 536 25.55 -22.72 13.02
CA GLN A 536 26.53 -21.91 12.28
C GLN A 536 26.14 -20.43 12.22
N THR A 537 24.85 -20.14 12.39
CA THR A 537 24.30 -18.79 12.39
C THR A 537 23.31 -18.61 13.54
N TYR A 538 23.03 -17.36 13.87
CA TYR A 538 22.00 -16.95 14.82
C TYR A 538 21.28 -15.68 14.35
N ALA A 539 20.18 -15.32 15.01
CA ALA A 539 19.47 -14.07 14.76
C ALA A 539 19.78 -13.06 15.87
N GLU A 540 19.99 -11.81 15.50
CA GLU A 540 20.48 -10.77 16.40
C GLU A 540 19.59 -9.53 16.37
N GLN A 541 19.30 -8.95 17.53
CA GLN A 541 18.68 -7.63 17.66
C GLN A 541 19.73 -6.60 18.06
N LEU A 542 19.90 -5.56 17.26
CA LEU A 542 20.75 -4.43 17.53
C LEU A 542 19.88 -3.21 17.85
N VAL A 543 20.16 -2.55 18.98
CA VAL A 543 19.49 -1.30 19.39
C VAL A 543 20.49 -0.16 19.29
N ILE A 544 20.16 0.86 18.51
CA ILE A 544 21.04 1.99 18.21
C ILE A 544 20.34 3.27 18.67
N SER A 545 21.02 4.09 19.47
CA SER A 545 20.53 5.41 19.84
C SER A 545 21.27 6.48 19.06
N THR A 546 20.60 7.13 18.11
CA THR A 546 21.21 8.20 17.31
C THR A 546 21.30 9.51 18.07
N SER A 547 20.57 9.66 19.19
CA SER A 547 20.66 10.83 20.08
C SER A 547 22.07 11.08 20.62
N SER A 548 22.87 10.02 20.74
CA SER A 548 24.25 10.07 21.25
C SER A 548 25.20 10.94 20.42
N VAL A 549 24.91 11.13 19.13
CA VAL A 549 25.71 11.96 18.22
C VAL A 549 25.05 13.29 17.90
N MET A 550 23.80 13.51 18.35
CA MET A 550 23.08 14.76 18.13
C MET A 550 23.60 15.87 19.05
N LYS A 551 23.54 17.11 18.57
CA LYS A 551 23.84 18.29 19.38
C LYS A 551 22.57 18.71 20.15
N PRO A 552 22.69 19.36 21.33
CA PRO A 552 21.53 19.86 22.08
C PRO A 552 20.64 20.86 21.32
N THR A 553 21.21 21.51 20.30
CA THR A 553 20.52 22.47 19.42
C THR A 553 19.87 21.83 18.20
N ASP A 554 20.16 20.56 17.91
CA ASP A 554 19.63 19.88 16.73
C ASP A 554 18.12 19.66 16.87
N GLY A 555 17.38 19.81 15.77
CA GLY A 555 16.00 19.41 15.64
C GLY A 555 15.84 17.91 15.90
N LYS A 556 14.77 17.56 16.64
CA LYS A 556 14.45 16.17 17.00
C LYS A 556 13.54 15.46 16.00
N ASN A 557 13.13 16.14 14.94
CA ASN A 557 12.26 15.54 13.96
C ASN A 557 13.09 14.67 13.01
N ILE A 558 12.68 13.42 12.86
CA ILE A 558 13.20 12.56 11.81
C ILE A 558 12.40 12.84 10.54
N LEU A 559 13.08 13.33 9.52
CA LEU A 559 12.47 13.78 8.27
C LEU A 559 12.51 12.70 7.19
N GLY A 560 13.50 11.81 7.22
CA GLY A 560 13.66 10.75 6.23
C GLY A 560 14.56 9.63 6.71
N VAL A 561 14.35 8.44 6.15
CA VAL A 561 15.16 7.25 6.44
C VAL A 561 15.56 6.62 5.11
N ALA A 562 16.83 6.25 4.96
CA ALA A 562 17.33 5.51 3.82
C ALA A 562 18.22 4.37 4.28
N HIS A 563 18.40 3.34 3.46
CA HIS A 563 19.21 2.19 3.84
C HIS A 563 19.90 1.54 2.64
N SER A 564 20.98 0.82 2.93
CA SER A 564 21.63 -0.14 2.04
C SER A 564 21.55 -1.54 2.68
N ASN A 565 22.27 -2.51 2.14
CA ASN A 565 22.38 -3.85 2.76
C ASN A 565 23.37 -3.88 3.94
N SER A 566 24.08 -2.79 4.20
CA SER A 566 25.10 -2.69 5.25
C SER A 566 24.90 -1.50 6.18
N SER A 567 24.13 -0.48 5.78
CA SER A 567 24.01 0.80 6.48
C SER A 567 22.56 1.28 6.59
N LEU A 568 22.28 2.05 7.63
CA LEU A 568 21.01 2.76 7.85
C LEU A 568 21.29 4.25 8.07
N TYR A 569 20.50 5.11 7.43
CA TYR A 569 20.65 6.56 7.45
C TYR A 569 19.37 7.22 7.95
N VAL A 570 19.51 8.14 8.90
CA VAL A 570 18.41 8.91 9.47
C VAL A 570 18.67 10.39 9.24
N MET A 571 17.80 11.07 8.50
CA MET A 571 17.89 12.51 8.26
C MET A 571 17.05 13.27 9.29
N THR A 572 17.65 14.29 9.90
CA THR A 572 17.00 15.28 10.76
C THR A 572 17.04 16.67 10.11
N ASP A 573 16.57 17.70 10.81
CA ASP A 573 16.66 19.09 10.36
C ASP A 573 18.11 19.58 10.16
N ASP A 574 19.11 18.94 10.78
CA ASP A 574 20.48 19.48 10.87
C ASP A 574 21.58 18.48 10.50
N ALA A 575 21.24 17.20 10.35
CA ALA A 575 22.20 16.14 10.09
C ALA A 575 21.60 14.95 9.36
N ILE A 576 22.45 14.22 8.65
CA ILE A 576 22.21 12.79 8.36
C ILE A 576 23.04 11.99 9.35
N ILE A 577 22.42 11.01 10.00
CA ILE A 577 23.08 10.10 10.94
C ILE A 577 23.24 8.75 10.26
N ALA A 578 24.48 8.37 9.97
CA ALA A 578 24.83 7.09 9.36
C ALA A 578 25.15 6.05 10.44
N CYS A 579 24.51 4.88 10.34
CA CYS A 579 24.68 3.75 11.25
C CYS A 579 25.19 2.54 10.47
N GLN A 580 26.38 2.03 10.80
CA GLN A 580 26.94 0.85 10.16
C GLN A 580 26.35 -0.43 10.78
N ILE A 581 25.48 -1.12 10.04
CA ILE A 581 24.76 -2.31 10.51
C ILE A 581 25.58 -3.58 10.31
N ARG A 582 26.26 -3.73 9.17
CA ARG A 582 27.15 -4.86 8.86
C ARG A 582 28.45 -4.31 8.30
N THR A 583 29.58 -4.94 8.61
CA THR A 583 30.83 -4.66 7.90
C THR A 583 30.71 -5.15 6.46
N GLU A 584 31.09 -4.32 5.49
CA GLU A 584 31.27 -4.76 4.11
C GLU A 584 32.50 -5.68 4.07
N ASP A 585 32.31 -6.90 3.55
CA ASP A 585 33.43 -7.83 3.28
C ASP A 585 34.32 -7.35 2.12
#